data_AF-A0A7C3DML9-F1
#
_entry.id   AF-A0A7C3DML9-F1
#
_cell.length_a   1.000
_cell.length_b   1.000
_cell.length_c   1.000
_cell.angle_alpha   90.00
_cell.angle_beta   90.00
_cell.angle_gamma   90.00
#
_symmetry.space_group_name_H-M   'P 1'
#
loop_
_entity.id
_entity.type
_entity.pdbx_description
1 polymer ?
#
loop_
_entity_poly.entity_id
_entity_poly.type
_entity_poly.pdbx_seq_one_letter_code
_entity_poly.pdbx_strand_id
1 'polypeptide(L)'
;NIPEGIAISVPVYYATGNKKKALMYSFISGLSEPMGAVIGYLILMPFLNDLVFGIVFAMVAGIMVFISLDELLPAAKEYGKHHLSVYGLILGMAVMAASLLIIN
;
A
#
# COMPACT_ATOMS: atom_id res chain seq x y z
N ASN A 1 -3.21 -0.24 6.22
CA ASN A 1 -3.22 -1.59 5.62
C ASN A 1 -4.59 -2.25 5.49
N ILE A 2 -5.68 -1.76 6.10
CA ILE A 2 -7.01 -2.39 5.90
C ILE A 2 -7.38 -2.48 4.40
N PRO A 3 -7.25 -1.41 3.58
CA PRO A 3 -7.56 -1.50 2.15
C PRO A 3 -6.66 -2.47 1.38
N GLU A 4 -5.37 -2.50 1.68
CA GLU A 4 -4.38 -3.41 1.08
C GLU A 4 -4.62 -4.87 1.46
N GLY A 5 -4.97 -5.14 2.72
CA GLY A 5 -5.34 -6.46 3.16
C GLY A 5 -6.58 -6.99 2.44
N ILE A 6 -7.55 -6.11 2.14
CA ILE A 6 -8.69 -6.45 1.28
C ILE A 6 -8.23 -6.73 -0.15
N ALA A 7 -7.33 -5.89 -0.70
CA ALA A 7 -6.79 -6.06 -2.05
C ALA A 7 -6.06 -7.41 -2.25
N ILE A 8 -5.45 -7.96 -1.19
CA ILE A 8 -4.79 -9.28 -1.22
C ILE A 8 -5.78 -10.42 -0.92
N SER A 9 -6.62 -10.26 0.10
CA SER A 9 -7.50 -11.35 0.56
C SER A 9 -8.62 -11.68 -0.45
N VAL A 10 -9.16 -10.67 -1.15
CA VAL A 10 -10.23 -10.87 -2.14
C VAL A 10 -9.79 -11.77 -3.31
N PRO A 11 -8.71 -11.50 -4.06
CA PRO A 11 -8.28 -12.37 -5.16
C PRO A 11 -7.86 -13.75 -4.67
N VAL A 12 -7.20 -13.85 -3.51
CA VAL A 12 -6.85 -15.15 -2.91
C VAL A 12 -8.09 -15.96 -2.55
N TYR A 13 -9.15 -15.31 -2.06
CA TYR A 13 -10.43 -15.97 -1.81
C TYR A 13 -11.08 -16.44 -3.11
N TYR A 14 -11.12 -15.62 -4.15
CA TYR A 14 -11.66 -16.01 -5.46
C TYR A 14 -10.89 -17.18 -6.10
N ALA A 15 -9.56 -17.24 -5.89
CA ALA A 15 -8.73 -18.33 -6.42
C ALA A 15 -8.83 -19.63 -5.60
N THR A 16 -9.04 -19.55 -4.27
CA THR A 16 -8.94 -20.72 -3.37
C THR A 16 -10.25 -21.17 -2.73
N GLY A 17 -11.30 -20.34 -2.76
CA GLY A 17 -12.58 -20.55 -2.07
C GLY A 17 -12.49 -20.56 -0.53
N ASN A 18 -11.31 -20.34 0.06
CA ASN A 18 -11.08 -20.51 1.49
C ASN A 18 -10.79 -19.19 2.20
N LYS A 19 -11.77 -18.72 2.99
CA LYS A 19 -11.68 -17.47 3.77
C LYS A 19 -10.52 -17.46 4.77
N LYS A 20 -10.22 -18.60 5.41
CA LYS A 20 -9.10 -18.69 6.37
C LYS A 20 -7.76 -18.53 5.67
N LYS A 21 -7.59 -19.11 4.47
CA LYS A 21 -6.38 -18.93 3.66
C LYS A 21 -6.24 -17.47 3.21
N ALA A 22 -7.32 -16.86 2.71
CA ALA A 22 -7.33 -15.45 2.31
C ALA A 22 -6.90 -14.50 3.44
N LEU A 23 -7.42 -14.71 4.65
CA LEU A 23 -7.02 -13.93 5.83
C LEU A 23 -5.57 -14.22 6.24
N MET A 24 -5.14 -15.48 6.24
CA MET A 24 -3.78 -15.85 6.63
C MET A 24 -2.74 -15.23 5.69
N TYR A 25 -2.96 -15.28 4.37
CA TYR A 25 -2.04 -14.69 3.40
C TYR A 25 -2.01 -13.16 3.49
N SER A 26 -3.16 -12.52 3.68
CA SER A 26 -3.21 -11.07 3.93
C SER A 26 -2.47 -10.68 5.21
N PHE A 27 -2.57 -11.48 6.28
CA PHE A 27 -1.87 -11.24 7.52
C PHE A 27 -0.35 -11.40 7.37
N ILE A 28 0.11 -12.48 6.73
CA ILE A 28 1.55 -12.71 6.46
C ILE A 28 2.14 -11.59 5.60
N SER A 29 1.41 -11.14 4.57
CA SER A 29 1.82 -9.98 3.78
C SER A 29 1.89 -8.72 4.63
N GLY A 30 0.91 -8.46 5.49
CA GLY A 30 0.94 -7.32 6.40
C GLY A 30 2.11 -7.34 7.40
N LEU A 31 2.61 -8.53 7.77
CA LEU A 31 3.83 -8.65 8.60
C LEU A 31 5.12 -8.31 7.84
N SER A 32 5.08 -8.26 6.51
CA SER A 32 6.26 -7.95 5.70
C SER A 32 6.72 -6.50 5.88
N GLU A 33 5.79 -5.57 6.11
CA GLU A 33 6.11 -4.16 6.37
C GLU A 33 6.87 -3.91 7.68
N PRO A 34 6.41 -4.36 8.87
CA PRO A 34 7.17 -4.16 10.09
C PRO A 34 8.50 -4.90 10.05
N MET A 35 8.56 -6.07 9.43
CA MET A 35 9.83 -6.78 9.23
C MET A 35 10.79 -5.98 8.33
N GLY A 36 10.29 -5.48 7.19
CA GLY A 36 11.05 -4.64 6.27
C GLY A 36 11.52 -3.34 6.93
N ALA A 37 10.68 -2.71 7.75
CA ALA A 37 11.01 -1.51 8.50
C ALA A 37 12.14 -1.77 9.51
N VAL A 38 12.08 -2.87 10.27
CA VAL A 38 13.14 -3.24 11.23
C VAL A 38 14.46 -3.52 10.50
N ILE A 39 14.43 -4.31 9.43
CA ILE A 39 15.63 -4.64 8.65
C ILE A 39 16.22 -3.37 8.01
N GLY A 40 15.37 -2.55 7.38
CA GLY A 40 15.77 -1.29 6.75
C GLY A 40 16.36 -0.31 7.77
N TYR A 41 15.75 -0.19 8.95
CA TYR A 41 16.28 0.63 10.03
C TYR A 41 17.64 0.13 10.50
N LEU A 42 17.81 -1.17 10.78
CA LEU A 42 19.09 -1.71 11.27
C LEU A 42 20.23 -1.50 10.26
N ILE A 43 19.95 -1.59 8.96
CA ILE A 43 20.93 -1.36 7.89
C ILE A 43 21.26 0.13 7.78
N LEU A 44 20.25 0.99 7.80
CA LEU A 44 20.42 2.42 7.56
C LEU A 44 20.84 3.21 8.80
N MET A 45 20.61 2.68 10.02
CA MET A 45 20.83 3.36 11.29
C MET A 45 22.18 4.09 11.39
N PRO A 46 23.33 3.53 10.95
CA PRO A 46 24.62 4.23 11.02
C PRO A 46 24.73 5.44 10.07
N PHE A 47 23.88 5.49 9.05
CA PHE A 47 23.92 6.48 7.97
C PHE A 47 22.74 7.47 8.02
N LEU A 48 21.81 7.30 8.97
CA LEU A 48 20.61 8.15 9.07
C LEU A 48 20.99 9.60 9.37
N ASN A 49 20.61 10.47 8.44
CA ASN A 49 20.63 11.92 8.56
C ASN A 49 19.49 12.50 7.71
N ASP A 50 19.24 13.81 7.81
CA ASP A 50 18.10 14.45 7.13
C ASP A 50 18.13 14.25 5.61
N LEU A 51 19.31 14.26 4.99
CA LEU A 51 19.48 14.03 3.56
C LEU A 51 19.10 12.59 3.17
N VAL A 52 19.58 11.60 3.93
CA VAL A 52 19.28 10.18 3.71
C VAL A 52 17.79 9.91 3.93
N PHE A 53 17.17 10.51 4.96
CA PHE A 53 15.72 10.45 5.15
C PHE A 53 14.97 11.02 3.95
N GLY A 54 15.37 12.20 3.46
CA GLY A 54 14.77 12.80 2.26
C GLY A 54 14.86 11.92 1.02
N ILE A 55 16.03 11.32 0.77
CA ILE A 55 16.25 10.40 -0.36
C ILE A 55 15.39 9.13 -0.21
N VAL A 56 15.38 8.52 0.97
CA VAL A 56 14.59 7.30 1.25
C VAL A 56 13.10 7.58 1.09
N PHE A 57 12.58 8.67 1.66
CA PHE A 57 11.18 9.03 1.51
C PHE A 57 10.82 9.34 0.05
N ALA A 58 11.68 10.02 -0.70
CA ALA A 58 11.46 10.27 -2.12
C ALA A 58 11.39 8.96 -2.94
N MET A 59 12.30 8.02 -2.68
CA MET A 59 12.29 6.70 -3.33
C MET A 59 11.02 5.91 -2.99
N VAL A 60 10.66 5.84 -1.70
CA VAL A 60 9.45 5.13 -1.25
C VAL A 60 8.19 5.75 -1.84
N ALA A 61 8.09 7.09 -1.85
CA ALA A 61 6.98 7.79 -2.47
C ALA A 61 6.87 7.46 -3.97
N GLY A 62 8.00 7.45 -4.70
CA GLY A 62 8.04 7.07 -6.11
C GLY A 62 7.55 5.64 -6.35
N ILE A 63 8.04 4.68 -5.56
CA ILE A 63 7.63 3.26 -5.67
C ILE A 63 6.13 3.11 -5.39
N MET A 64 5.61 3.76 -4.34
CA MET A 64 4.19 3.69 -3.99
C MET A 64 3.29 4.32 -5.04
N VAL A 65 3.72 5.41 -5.68
CA VAL A 65 3.00 6.02 -6.81
C VAL A 65 2.95 5.07 -8.00
N PHE A 66 4.08 4.43 -8.35
CA PHE A 66 4.13 3.43 -9.42
C PHE A 66 3.19 2.25 -9.13
N ILE A 67 3.30 1.61 -7.95
CA ILE A 67 2.41 0.50 -7.56
C ILE A 67 0.94 0.94 -7.61
N SER A 68 0.62 2.15 -7.15
CA SER A 68 -0.76 2.64 -7.15
C SER A 68 -1.33 2.85 -8.56
N LEU A 69 -0.54 3.39 -9.48
CA LEU A 69 -1.00 3.76 -10.82
C LEU A 69 -0.86 2.64 -11.85
N ASP A 70 0.19 1.84 -11.77
CA ASP A 70 0.53 0.79 -12.74
C ASP A 70 0.07 -0.62 -12.31
N GLU A 71 -0.12 -0.88 -11.01
CA GLU A 71 -0.61 -2.18 -10.54
C GLU A 71 -2.04 -2.08 -9.98
N LEU A 72 -2.26 -1.25 -8.96
CA LEU A 72 -3.53 -1.22 -8.23
C LEU A 72 -4.68 -0.63 -9.06
N LEU A 73 -4.44 0.48 -9.77
CA LEU A 73 -5.47 1.11 -10.58
C LEU A 73 -5.92 0.24 -11.77
N PRO A 74 -5.02 -0.41 -12.54
CA PRO A 74 -5.40 -1.36 -13.59
C PRO A 74 -6.16 -2.56 -13.03
N ALA A 75 -5.69 -3.16 -11.93
CA ALA A 75 -6.40 -4.25 -11.27
C ALA A 75 -7.82 -3.83 -10.82
N ALA A 76 -7.95 -2.63 -10.23
CA ALA A 76 -9.25 -2.10 -9.83
C ALA A 76 -10.18 -1.81 -11.03
N LYS A 77 -9.63 -1.53 -12.22
CA LYS A 77 -10.42 -1.36 -13.46
C LYS A 77 -10.82 -2.70 -14.07
N GLU A 78 -9.97 -3.71 -13.98
CA GLU A 78 -10.22 -5.05 -14.52
C GLU A 78 -11.32 -5.78 -13.72
N TYR A 79 -11.25 -5.73 -12.38
CA TYR A 79 -12.23 -6.37 -11.51
C TYR A 79 -13.43 -5.49 -11.14
N GLY A 80 -13.45 -4.22 -11.57
CA GLY A 80 -14.42 -3.21 -11.18
C GLY A 80 -15.04 -2.44 -12.34
N LYS A 81 -15.79 -1.37 -12.03
CA LYS A 81 -16.35 -0.46 -13.05
C LYS A 81 -15.38 0.70 -13.28
N HIS A 82 -14.95 0.88 -14.53
CA HIS A 82 -13.86 1.80 -14.90
C HIS A 82 -13.96 3.22 -14.30
N HIS A 83 -15.16 3.82 -14.26
CA HIS A 83 -15.35 5.16 -13.66
C HIS A 83 -15.29 5.17 -12.13
N LEU A 84 -15.82 4.14 -11.47
CA LEU A 84 -15.83 4.03 -10.01
C LEU A 84 -14.41 3.89 -9.46
N SER A 85 -13.52 3.17 -10.15
CA SER A 85 -12.12 3.00 -9.74
C SER A 85 -11.36 4.34 -9.75
N VAL A 86 -11.62 5.20 -10.75
CA VAL A 86 -11.01 6.54 -10.83
C VAL A 86 -11.59 7.48 -9.79
N TYR A 87 -12.92 7.46 -9.56
CA TYR A 87 -13.52 8.27 -8.49
C TYR A 87 -13.03 7.84 -7.11
N GLY A 88 -12.87 6.54 -6.88
CA GLY A 88 -12.30 5.99 -5.64
C GLY A 88 -10.86 6.46 -5.42
N LEU A 89 -10.03 6.47 -6.47
CA LEU A 89 -8.66 6.99 -6.40
C LEU A 89 -8.64 8.48 -6.02
N ILE A 90 -9.40 9.31 -6.73
CA ILE A 90 -9.46 10.77 -6.48
C ILE A 90 -9.99 11.05 -5.06
N LEU A 91 -11.02 10.33 -4.63
CA LEU A 91 -11.58 10.48 -3.28
C LEU A 91 -10.58 10.05 -2.21
N GLY A 92 -9.83 8.96 -2.43
CA GLY A 92 -8.74 8.53 -1.54
C GLY A 92 -7.64 9.59 -1.41
N MET A 93 -7.24 10.20 -2.54
CA MET A 93 -6.28 11.31 -2.53
C MET A 93 -6.83 12.52 -1.76
N ALA A 94 -8.10 12.88 -1.95
CA ALA A 94 -8.73 13.98 -1.24
C ALA A 94 -8.83 13.71 0.28
N VAL A 95 -9.19 12.50 0.69
CA VAL A 95 -9.23 12.10 2.11
C VAL A 95 -7.85 12.19 2.73
N MET A 96 -6.79 11.75 2.03
CA MET A 96 -5.43 11.89 2.56
C MET A 96 -4.97 13.34 2.65
N ALA A 97 -5.25 14.16 1.64
CA ALA A 97 -4.93 15.59 1.67
C ALA A 97 -5.65 16.29 2.84
N ALA A 98 -6.95 16.04 3.02
CA ALA A 98 -7.71 16.57 4.14
C ALA A 98 -7.17 16.08 5.50
N SER A 99 -6.83 14.79 5.60
CA SER A 99 -6.27 14.22 6.82
C SER A 99 -4.94 14.87 7.20
N LEU A 100 -4.07 15.11 6.21
CA LEU A 100 -2.81 15.82 6.42
C LEU A 100 -3.04 17.25 6.92
N LEU A 101 -4.00 17.98 6.35
CA LEU A 101 -4.32 19.35 6.78
C LEU A 101 -4.93 19.43 8.19
N ILE A 102 -5.62 18.37 8.65
CA ILE A 102 -6.24 18.34 9.98
C ILE A 102 -5.24 17.92 11.05
N ILE A 103 -4.33 16.99 10.72
CA ILE A 103 -3.40 16.36 11.68
C ILE A 103 -2.09 17.16 11.80
N ASN A 104 -1.73 17.97 10.80
CA ASN A 104 -0.55 18.83 10.80
C ASN A 104 -0.85 20.23 11.33
#